data_AF-A0A4Q1RSV8-F1
#
_entry.id   AF-A0A4Q1RSV8-F1
#
_cell.length_a   1.000
_cell.length_b   1.000
_cell.length_c   1.000
_cell.angle_alpha   90.00
_cell.angle_beta   90.00
_cell.angle_gamma   90.00
#
_symmetry.space_group_name_H-M   'P 1'
#
loop_
_entity.id
_entity.type
_entity.pdbx_description
1 polymer ?
#
loop_
_entity_poly.entity_id
_entity_poly.type
_entity_poly.pdbx_seq_one_letter_code
_entity_poly.pdbx_strand_id
1 'polypeptide(L)' 'MTTPLDEPLAAIAAALDAIEDTAEQHQRILLAGKEWEDTIRGVRQRRARRLKDEGKTWREVGEVMGSVSPQRAEQISRGV' A
#
# COMPACT_ATOMS: atom_id res chain seq x y z
N MET A 1 -3.38 3.25 -22.53
CA MET A 1 -4.17 3.80 -21.42
C MET A 1 -3.26 3.89 -20.22
N THR A 2 -3.05 5.09 -19.67
CA THR A 2 -2.38 5.24 -18.39
C THR A 2 -3.29 4.71 -17.29
N THR A 3 -2.75 3.88 -16.40
CA THR A 3 -3.45 3.47 -15.19
C THR A 3 -3.64 4.68 -14.26
N PRO A 4 -4.68 4.71 -13.40
CA PRO A 4 -4.94 5.86 -12.52
C PRO A 4 -3.79 6.25 -11.57
N LEU A 5 -2.77 5.40 -11.45
CA LEU A 5 -1.60 5.63 -10.61
C LEU A 5 -0.35 6.04 -11.40
N ASP A 6 -0.34 5.96 -12.73
CA ASP A 6 0.88 6.20 -13.51
C ASP A 6 1.34 7.66 -13.39
N GLU A 7 0.41 8.61 -13.52
CA GLU A 7 0.68 10.04 -13.41
C GLU A 7 1.19 10.46 -12.02
N PRO A 8 0.53 10.11 -10.90
CA PRO A 8 1.05 10.46 -9.58
C PRO A 8 2.38 9.76 -9.25
N LEU A 9 2.59 8.52 -9.71
CA LEU A 9 3.88 7.85 -9.51
C LEU A 9 5.01 8.53 -10.31
N ALA A 10 4.73 8.97 -11.54
CA ALA A 10 5.68 9.74 -12.34
C ALA A 10 6.01 11.10 -11.68
N ALA A 11 5.01 11.77 -11.10
CA ALA A 11 5.22 13.02 -10.37
C ALA A 11 6.10 12.83 -9.12
N ILE A 12 5.91 11.73 -8.36
CA ILE A 12 6.76 11.40 -7.21
C ILE A 12 8.19 11.13 -7.65
N ALA A 13 8.39 10.35 -8.73
CA ALA A 13 9.71 10.07 -9.27
C ALA A 13 10.43 11.35 -9.71
N ALA A 14 9.75 12.22 -10.46
CA ALA A 14 10.30 13.51 -10.89
C ALA A 14 10.67 14.42 -9.71
N ALA A 15 9.88 14.43 -8.64
CA ALA A 15 10.17 15.20 -7.43
C ALA A 15 11.41 14.68 -6.68
N LEU A 16 11.64 13.36 -6.67
CA LEU A 16 12.84 12.76 -6.09
C LEU A 16 14.08 13.02 -6.96
N ASP A 17 13.94 12.93 -8.29
CA ASP A 17 15.01 13.19 -9.25
C ASP A 17 15.46 14.67 -9.25
N ALA A 18 14.57 15.59 -8.91
CA ALA A 18 14.87 17.02 -8.81
C ALA A 18 15.74 17.42 -7.61
N ILE A 19 16.03 16.49 -6.69
CA ILE A 19 16.91 16.73 -5.54
C ILE A 19 18.37 16.72 -6.01
N GLU A 20 19.06 17.85 -5.91
CA GLU A 20 20.42 18.02 -6.43
C GLU A 20 21.48 17.24 -5.64
N ASP A 21 21.35 17.19 -4.31
CA ASP A 21 22.30 16.46 -3.46
C ASP A 21 22.00 14.95 -3.50
N THR A 22 22.95 14.16 -4.00
CA THR A 22 22.78 12.72 -4.17
C THR A 22 22.55 11.97 -2.85
N ALA A 23 23.16 12.43 -1.75
CA ALA A 23 22.97 11.80 -0.44
C ALA A 23 21.57 12.10 0.09
N GLU A 24 21.10 13.35 -0.01
CA GLU A 24 19.74 13.75 0.34
C GLU A 24 18.73 13.01 -0.52
N GLN A 25 18.92 12.97 -1.84
CA GLN A 25 18.06 12.25 -2.78
C GLN A 25 17.87 10.80 -2.33
N HIS A 26 18.97 10.10 -2.03
CA HIS A 26 18.91 8.73 -1.56
C HIS A 26 18.12 8.59 -0.24
N GLN A 27 18.33 9.49 0.73
CA GLN A 27 17.56 9.47 1.98
C GLN A 27 16.06 9.71 1.75
N ARG A 28 15.70 10.62 0.84
CA ARG A 28 14.30 10.89 0.50
C ARG A 28 13.63 9.72 -0.20
N ILE A 29 14.34 9.00 -1.07
CA ILE A 29 13.84 7.77 -1.70
C ILE A 29 13.47 6.73 -0.63
N LEU A 30 14.36 6.50 0.34
CA LEU A 30 14.11 5.54 1.43
C LEU A 30 12.92 5.95 2.29
N LEU A 31 12.83 7.25 2.64
CA LEU A 31 11.72 7.78 3.42
C LEU A 31 10.38 7.64 2.67
N ALA A 32 10.34 8.04 1.40
CA ALA A 32 9.14 7.93 0.57
C ALA A 32 8.68 6.48 0.42
N GLY A 33 9.62 5.53 0.26
CA GLY A 33 9.32 4.10 0.22
C GLY A 33 8.66 3.63 1.52
N LYS A 34 9.20 4.03 2.68
CA LYS A 34 8.63 3.68 3.98
C LYS A 34 7.24 4.28 4.19
N GLU A 35 7.06 5.56 3.88
CA GLU A 35 5.76 6.23 4.00
C GLU A 35 4.70 5.60 3.08
N TRP A 36 5.10 5.18 1.88
CA TRP A 36 4.25 4.45 0.96
C TRP A 36 3.83 3.08 1.51
N GLU A 37 4.77 2.32 2.07
CA GLU A 37 4.47 1.02 2.69
C GLU A 37 3.47 1.17 3.85
N ASP A 38 3.66 2.15 4.72
CA ASP A 38 2.76 2.43 5.84
C ASP A 38 1.37 2.86 5.34
N THR A 39 1.33 3.70 4.30
CA THR A 39 0.08 4.13 3.65
C THR A 39 -0.69 2.94 3.07
N ILE A 40 -0.02 2.07 2.32
CA ILE A 40 -0.64 0.89 1.71
C ILE A 40 -1.05 -0.14 2.76
N ARG A 41 -0.28 -0.30 3.85
CA ARG A 41 -0.71 -1.12 5.00
C ARG A 41 -2.05 -0.63 5.53
N GLY A 42 -2.22 0.67 5.74
CA GLY A 42 -3.48 1.27 6.17
C GLY A 42 -4.63 1.06 5.18
N VAL A 43 -4.38 1.19 3.87
CA VAL A 43 -5.38 0.90 2.83
C VAL A 43 -5.83 -0.56 2.88
N ARG A 44 -4.89 -1.50 2.98
CA ARG A 44 -5.18 -2.94 3.06
C ARG A 44 -5.98 -3.27 4.31
N GLN A 45 -5.61 -2.70 5.45
CA GLN A 45 -6.34 -2.86 6.71
C GLN A 45 -7.80 -2.39 6.59
N ARG A 46 -8.02 -1.17 6.08
CA ARG A 46 -9.37 -0.62 5.88
C ARG A 46 -10.20 -1.48 4.94
N ARG A 47 -9.58 -2.00 3.87
CA ARG A 47 -10.24 -2.89 2.91
C ARG A 47 -10.63 -4.22 3.55
N ALA A 48 -9.73 -4.84 4.31
CA ALA A 48 -10.02 -6.08 5.03
C ALA A 48 -11.20 -5.93 5.99
N ARG A 49 -11.25 -4.82 6.75
CA ARG A 49 -12.36 -4.50 7.66
C ARG A 49 -13.67 -4.29 6.91
N ARG A 50 -13.65 -3.46 5.85
CA ARG A 50 -14.86 -3.22 5.04
C ARG A 50 -15.44 -4.50 4.46
N LEU A 51 -14.59 -5.37 3.89
CA LEU A 51 -15.04 -6.67 3.38
C LEU A 51 -15.65 -7.54 4.49
N LYS A 52 -15.10 -7.46 5.71
CA LYS A 52 -15.65 -8.16 6.86
C LYS A 52 -17.00 -7.60 7.30
N ASP A 53 -17.15 -6.28 7.30
CA ASP A 53 -18.39 -5.56 7.62
C ASP A 53 -19.50 -5.82 6.60
N GLU A 54 -19.13 -6.07 5.33
CA GLU A 54 -20.03 -6.55 4.26
C GLU A 54 -20.51 -8.02 4.47
N GLY A 55 -20.07 -8.68 5.53
CA GLY A 55 -20.50 -10.04 5.89
C GLY A 55 -19.60 -11.16 5.37
N LYS A 56 -18.48 -10.87 4.69
CA LYS A 56 -17.59 -11.90 4.15
C LYS A 56 -16.92 -12.72 5.25
N THR A 57 -16.64 -13.99 4.95
CA THR A 57 -15.79 -14.85 5.77
C THR A 57 -14.32 -14.48 5.57
N TRP A 58 -13.45 -14.81 6.53
CA TRP A 58 -12.01 -14.53 6.39
C TRP A 58 -11.37 -15.23 5.19
N ARG A 59 -11.94 -16.37 4.75
CA ARG A 59 -11.52 -17.05 3.52
C ARG A 59 -11.78 -16.19 2.29
N GLU A 60 -13.00 -15.70 2.13
CA GLU A 60 -13.37 -14.83 1.01
C GLU A 60 -12.62 -13.49 1.04
N VAL A 61 -12.37 -12.94 2.23
CA VAL A 61 -11.51 -11.75 2.37
C VAL A 61 -10.10 -12.04 1.87
N GLY A 62 -9.52 -13.18 2.27
CA GLY A 62 -8.18 -13.60 1.84
C GLY A 62 -8.06 -13.77 0.33
N GLU A 63 -9.06 -14.40 -0.30
CA GLU A 63 -9.16 -14.54 -1.76
C GLU A 63 -9.18 -13.17 -2.46
N VAL A 64 -10.04 -12.25 -2.03
CA VAL A 64 -10.16 -10.90 -2.60
C VAL A 64 -8.88 -10.07 -2.43
N MET A 65 -8.11 -10.29 -1.37
CA MET A 65 -6.91 -9.52 -1.04
C MET A 65 -5.62 -10.01 -1.72
N GLY A 66 -5.73 -10.91 -2.69
CA GLY A 66 -4.60 -11.49 -3.42
C GLY A 66 -4.29 -12.92 -2.96
N SER A 67 -5.33 -13.70 -2.66
CA SER A 67 -5.23 -15.10 -2.27
C SER A 67 -4.34 -15.36 -1.05
N VAL A 68 -4.44 -14.47 -0.05
CA VAL A 68 -3.78 -14.69 1.25
C VAL A 68 -4.60 -15.67 2.08
N SER A 69 -3.95 -16.34 3.04
CA SER A 69 -4.65 -17.25 3.95
C SER A 69 -5.72 -16.51 4.78
N PRO A 70 -6.76 -17.22 5.27
CA PRO A 70 -7.78 -16.60 6.14
C PRO A 70 -7.17 -15.95 7.39
N GLN A 71 -6.17 -16.60 8.00
CA GLN A 71 -5.46 -16.05 9.15
C GLN A 71 -4.70 -14.77 8.79
N ARG A 72 -4.07 -14.72 7.61
CA ARG A 72 -3.37 -13.52 7.17
C ARG A 72 -4.34 -12.37 6.88
N ALA A 73 -5.50 -12.65 6.30
CA ALA A 73 -6.56 -11.67 6.09
C ALA A 73 -7.04 -11.04 7.41
N GLU A 74 -7.25 -11.88 8.44
CA GLU A 74 -7.60 -11.42 9.77
C GLU A 74 -6.50 -10.53 10.39
N GLN A 75 -5.23 -10.96 10.34
CA GLN A 75 -4.09 -10.17 10.83
C GLN A 75 -4.00 -8.80 10.16
N ILE A 76 -4.16 -8.75 8.83
CA ILE A 76 -4.17 -7.49 8.07
C ILE A 76 -5.28 -6.57 8.56
N SER A 77 -6.48 -7.10 8.84
CA SER A 77 -7.59 -6.28 9.39
C SER A 77 -7.24 -5.66 10.76
N ARG A 78 -6.42 -6.34 11.55
CA ARG A 78 -5.93 -5.89 12.86
C ARG A 78 -4.69 -4.98 12.75
N GLY A 79 -4.08 -4.91 11.58
CA GLY A 79 -2.86 -4.11 11.34
C GLY A 79 -1.58 -4.79 11.81
N VAL A 80 -1.59 -6.13 11.85
CA VAL A 80 -0.49 -6.99 12.30
C VAL A 80 0.08 -7.78 11.13
#